data_AF-A0A1E1KMH4-F1
#
_entry.id   AF-A0A1E1KMH4-F1
#
_cell.length_a   1.000
_cell.length_b   1.000
_cell.length_c   1.000
_cell.angle_alpha   90.00
_cell.angle_beta   90.00
_cell.angle_gamma   90.00
#
_symmetry.space_group_name_H-M   'P 1'
#
loop_
_entity.id
_entity.type
_entity.pdbx_description
1 polymer ?
#
loop_
_entity_poly.entity_id
_entity_poly.type
_entity_poly.pdbx_seq_one_letter_code
_entity_poly.pdbx_strand_id
1 'polypeptide(L)'
;MYIEAFQYNGSVLERTVLFKVTFQVLAQNSTAFAAHLNTHGTANNLELHHVGTHVLEVWLRIFHCFNNMPEPTWSSLSINDVQQIITLATKYKFKLSRFNKWFAFWLSVQNLSNVSPATIVQLGQLCQIFEHEIGAECVAVLAGTANNRQLPHALTLYPPVPDTTLLQYSGELYLFSSVPPEDYATWAFSPRFKAVWGSPTAAYSDFKRLVTTAFNPVTLPKYKTFDALLSQQSTFLNFCKTVDSIAAQKNLGALSRRAMEGAWACVALDLYDNSSTLDAEGLHKVFEMRFHPRGEIEQYWEHKCAKFGWDIKGKDNECLDDNCEEPDHRMAEPDEDEEMVDTPGTLPREIEADLRIGFGDLGL
;
A
#
# COMPACT_ATOMS: atom_id res chain seq x y z
N MET A 1 19.26 7.01 -26.70
CA MET A 1 18.19 6.66 -27.66
C MET A 1 16.98 7.52 -27.34
N TYR A 2 16.20 7.86 -28.37
CA TYR A 2 14.95 8.57 -28.18
C TYR A 2 13.78 7.77 -28.75
N ILE A 3 12.62 7.90 -28.12
CA ILE A 3 11.33 7.50 -28.68
C ILE A 3 10.62 8.77 -29.15
N GLU A 4 10.23 8.79 -30.43
CA GLU A 4 9.36 9.81 -31.00
C GLU A 4 7.92 9.29 -30.98
N ALA A 5 7.09 9.83 -30.11
CA ALA A 5 5.70 9.43 -29.98
C ALA A 5 4.79 10.43 -30.69
N PHE A 6 4.00 9.93 -31.65
CA PHE A 6 3.07 10.70 -32.46
C PHE A 6 1.63 10.39 -32.04
N GLN A 7 0.93 11.39 -31.51
CA GLN A 7 -0.47 11.32 -31.12
C GLN A 7 -1.33 11.99 -32.19
N TYR A 8 -2.41 11.31 -32.59
CA TYR A 8 -3.31 11.76 -33.66
C TYR A 8 -4.75 11.87 -33.15
N ASN A 9 -5.47 12.88 -33.65
CA ASN A 9 -6.93 12.98 -33.56
C ASN A 9 -7.51 12.65 -34.95
N GLY A 10 -7.98 11.42 -35.13
CA GLY A 10 -8.29 10.89 -36.45
C GLY A 10 -7.03 10.79 -37.32
N SER A 11 -7.01 11.48 -38.46
CA SER A 11 -5.85 11.56 -39.36
C SER A 11 -4.92 12.75 -39.09
N VAL A 12 -5.30 13.65 -38.17
CA VAL A 12 -4.54 14.88 -37.89
C VAL A 12 -3.54 14.63 -36.77
N LEU A 13 -2.26 14.93 -37.00
CA LEU A 13 -1.22 14.90 -35.98
C LEU A 13 -1.49 16.01 -34.96
N GLU A 14 -1.73 15.62 -33.71
CA GLU A 14 -2.07 16.53 -32.61
C GLU A 14 -0.84 16.91 -31.80
N ARG A 15 0.01 15.92 -31.48
CA ARG A 15 1.16 16.12 -30.60
C ARG A 15 2.29 15.17 -30.95
N THR A 16 3.52 15.70 -30.89
CA THR A 16 4.74 14.89 -30.94
C THR A 16 5.51 15.10 -29.65
N VAL A 17 5.96 14.01 -29.02
CA VAL A 17 6.78 14.05 -27.80
C VAL A 17 8.01 13.20 -27.99
N LEU A 18 9.16 13.73 -27.60
CA LEU A 18 10.44 13.05 -27.64
C LEU A 18 10.80 12.57 -26.24
N PHE A 19 10.90 11.25 -26.04
CA PHE A 19 11.31 10.65 -24.77
C PHE A 19 12.76 10.19 -24.84
N LYS A 20 13.62 10.67 -23.95
CA LYS A 20 14.97 10.12 -23.77
C LYS A 20 14.90 8.88 -22.88
N VAL A 21 15.43 7.77 -23.37
CA VAL A 21 15.30 6.46 -22.73
C VAL A 21 16.62 5.68 -22.79
N THR A 22 16.77 4.72 -21.86
CA THR A 22 17.90 3.79 -21.86
C THR A 22 17.51 2.55 -22.64
N PHE A 23 18.29 2.22 -23.67
CA PHE A 23 18.10 1.05 -24.53
C PHE A 23 17.94 -0.24 -23.72
N GLN A 24 18.86 -0.47 -22.77
CA GLN A 24 18.91 -1.68 -21.97
C GLN A 24 17.61 -1.87 -21.19
N VAL A 25 17.11 -0.79 -20.60
CA VAL A 25 15.86 -0.78 -19.85
C VAL A 25 14.67 -1.12 -20.76
N LEU A 26 14.58 -0.55 -21.96
CA LEU A 26 13.51 -0.90 -22.90
C LEU A 26 13.55 -2.36 -23.35
N ALA A 27 14.72 -2.87 -23.72
CA ALA A 27 14.89 -4.23 -24.20
C ALA A 27 14.58 -5.26 -23.10
N GLN A 28 14.96 -4.99 -21.86
CA GLN A 28 14.64 -5.84 -20.70
C GLN A 28 13.13 -5.90 -20.40
N ASN A 29 12.40 -4.83 -20.76
CA ASN A 29 10.98 -4.67 -20.43
C ASN A 29 10.00 -5.01 -21.56
N SER A 30 10.50 -5.18 -22.78
CA SER A 30 9.69 -5.42 -23.97
C SER A 30 10.42 -6.33 -24.94
N THR A 31 9.89 -7.53 -25.17
CA THR A 31 10.42 -8.42 -26.20
C THR A 31 10.26 -7.84 -27.60
N ALA A 32 9.21 -7.03 -27.83
CA ALA A 32 9.00 -6.33 -29.09
C ALA A 32 10.09 -5.26 -29.33
N PHE A 33 10.40 -4.44 -28.32
CA PHE A 33 11.49 -3.48 -28.44
C PHE A 33 12.83 -4.16 -28.53
N ALA A 34 13.12 -5.20 -27.73
CA ALA A 34 14.35 -5.97 -27.86
C ALA A 34 14.57 -6.50 -29.28
N ALA A 35 13.53 -7.07 -29.90
CA ALA A 35 13.60 -7.57 -31.26
C ALA A 35 13.83 -6.45 -32.29
N HIS A 36 13.09 -5.35 -32.19
CA HIS A 36 13.25 -4.18 -33.07
C HIS A 36 14.68 -3.63 -33.00
N LEU A 37 15.16 -3.47 -31.77
CA LEU A 37 16.47 -2.91 -31.44
C LEU A 37 17.63 -3.81 -31.88
N ASN A 38 17.49 -5.12 -31.75
CA ASN A 38 18.47 -6.07 -32.28
C ASN A 38 18.54 -6.04 -33.81
N THR A 39 17.42 -5.71 -34.48
CA THR A 39 17.34 -5.69 -35.94
C THR A 39 17.82 -4.37 -36.53
N HIS A 40 17.57 -3.23 -35.86
CA HIS A 40 17.78 -1.89 -36.43
C HIS A 40 18.87 -1.08 -35.69
N GLY A 41 19.44 -1.63 -34.62
CA GLY A 41 20.48 -0.99 -33.82
C GLY A 41 19.95 0.15 -32.95
N THR A 42 20.87 0.94 -32.38
CA THR A 42 20.53 2.01 -31.41
C THR A 42 20.73 3.42 -31.93
N ALA A 43 21.17 3.56 -33.18
CA ALA A 43 21.53 4.85 -33.78
C ALA A 43 20.30 5.68 -34.18
N ASN A 44 19.16 5.02 -34.43
CA ASN A 44 17.94 5.67 -34.89
C ASN A 44 16.94 5.90 -33.75
N ASN A 45 16.08 6.90 -33.92
CA ASN A 45 14.94 7.13 -33.04
C ASN A 45 13.88 6.04 -33.29
N LEU A 46 13.19 5.64 -32.22
CA LEU A 46 12.07 4.72 -32.30
C LEU A 46 10.78 5.52 -32.48
N GLU A 47 10.17 5.44 -33.66
CA GLU A 47 8.93 6.14 -33.97
C GLU A 47 7.71 5.30 -33.57
N LEU A 48 6.85 5.85 -32.71
CA LEU A 48 5.62 5.22 -32.25
C LEU A 48 4.41 6.06 -32.64
N HIS A 49 3.61 5.55 -33.57
CA HIS A 49 2.40 6.24 -34.05
C HIS A 49 1.14 5.78 -33.33
N HIS A 50 0.18 6.72 -33.20
CA HIS A 50 -1.13 6.52 -32.59
C HIS A 50 -1.05 6.03 -31.14
N VAL A 51 -0.16 6.66 -30.36
CA VAL A 51 0.03 6.35 -28.94
C VAL A 51 -0.31 7.59 -28.11
N GLY A 52 -1.15 7.42 -27.09
CA GLY A 52 -1.38 8.46 -26.08
C GLY A 52 -0.07 8.74 -25.35
N THR A 53 0.44 9.97 -25.50
CA THR A 53 1.79 10.33 -25.02
C THR A 53 1.93 10.19 -23.50
N HIS A 54 0.88 10.52 -22.74
CA HIS A 54 0.83 10.34 -21.28
C HIS A 54 0.78 8.86 -20.87
N VAL A 55 0.07 8.01 -21.62
CA VAL A 55 0.00 6.56 -21.37
C VAL A 55 1.36 5.90 -21.58
N LEU A 56 2.08 6.30 -22.63
CA LEU A 56 3.44 5.86 -22.88
C LEU A 56 4.40 6.34 -21.79
N GLU A 57 4.26 7.58 -21.36
CA GLU A 57 5.08 8.14 -20.28
C GLU A 57 4.98 7.30 -18.99
N VAL A 58 3.78 6.82 -18.63
CA VAL A 58 3.58 5.93 -17.46
C VAL A 58 4.42 4.64 -17.60
N TRP A 59 4.37 3.99 -18.77
CA TRP A 59 5.19 2.80 -19.05
C TRP A 59 6.69 3.08 -18.91
N LEU A 60 7.16 4.17 -19.52
CA LEU A 60 8.57 4.53 -19.47
C LEU A 60 9.02 4.82 -18.05
N ARG A 61 8.22 5.54 -17.25
CA ARG A 61 8.57 5.83 -15.86
C ARG A 61 8.65 4.58 -14.99
N ILE A 62 7.75 3.63 -15.19
CA ILE A 62 7.77 2.34 -14.47
C ILE A 62 8.99 1.50 -14.89
N PHE A 63 9.33 1.47 -16.18
CA PHE A 63 10.55 0.76 -16.62
C PHE A 63 11.82 1.32 -15.99
N HIS A 64 11.82 2.62 -15.74
CA HIS A 64 12.95 3.35 -15.18
C HIS A 64 12.92 3.46 -13.65
N CYS A 65 12.05 2.72 -12.95
CA CYS A 65 11.90 2.73 -11.49
C CYS A 65 11.86 4.15 -10.92
N PHE A 66 11.16 5.07 -11.60
CA PHE A 66 11.11 6.46 -11.16
C PHE A 66 10.11 6.62 -10.00
N ASN A 67 10.58 6.34 -8.80
CA ASN A 67 9.80 6.26 -7.55
C ASN A 67 9.18 7.61 -7.13
N ASN A 68 9.79 8.72 -7.52
CA ASN A 68 9.33 10.08 -7.19
C ASN A 68 8.50 10.67 -8.34
N MET A 69 7.42 9.99 -8.71
CA MET A 69 6.43 10.64 -9.59
C MET A 69 5.67 11.70 -8.80
N PRO A 70 5.77 12.99 -9.14
CA PRO A 70 4.99 14.02 -8.48
C PRO A 70 3.50 13.68 -8.60
N GLU A 71 2.76 13.92 -7.51
CA GLU A 71 1.39 13.45 -7.30
C GLU A 71 0.32 13.83 -8.36
N PRO A 72 0.45 14.81 -9.28
CA PRO A 72 -0.64 15.04 -10.23
C PRO A 72 -0.62 14.12 -11.47
N THR A 73 0.51 13.52 -11.88
CA THR A 73 0.56 12.88 -13.22
C THR A 73 -0.09 11.50 -13.30
N TRP A 74 -0.16 10.77 -12.20
CA TRP A 74 -0.69 9.40 -12.19
C TRP A 74 -2.08 9.31 -11.56
N SER A 75 -2.38 10.16 -10.59
CA SER A 75 -3.70 10.23 -9.95
C SER A 75 -4.80 10.76 -10.88
N SER A 76 -4.44 11.50 -11.94
CA SER A 76 -5.38 12.09 -12.88
C SER A 76 -5.81 11.17 -14.04
N LEU A 77 -5.23 9.97 -14.16
CA LEU A 77 -5.55 9.08 -15.27
C LEU A 77 -6.99 8.56 -15.17
N SER A 78 -7.72 8.65 -16.27
CA SER A 78 -9.06 8.08 -16.39
C SER A 78 -9.01 6.56 -16.59
N ILE A 79 -10.14 5.87 -16.39
CA ILE A 79 -10.25 4.44 -16.71
C ILE A 79 -9.92 4.15 -18.18
N ASN A 80 -10.28 5.05 -19.09
CA ASN A 80 -9.93 4.91 -20.51
C ASN A 80 -8.41 4.96 -20.73
N ASP A 81 -7.69 5.78 -19.96
CA ASP A 81 -6.22 5.81 -20.00
C ASP A 81 -5.64 4.49 -19.50
N VAL A 82 -6.20 3.91 -18.43
CA VAL A 82 -5.80 2.58 -17.94
C VAL A 82 -6.06 1.48 -18.97
N GLN A 83 -7.17 1.55 -19.72
CA GLN A 83 -7.42 0.62 -20.84
C GLN A 83 -6.40 0.80 -21.98
N GLN A 84 -5.99 2.04 -22.26
CA GLN A 84 -4.91 2.30 -23.21
C GLN A 84 -3.57 1.76 -22.72
N ILE A 85 -3.27 1.83 -21.40
CA ILE A 85 -2.08 1.22 -20.80
C ILE A 85 -2.05 -0.28 -21.13
N ILE A 86 -3.17 -0.98 -20.93
CA ILE A 86 -3.32 -2.42 -21.23
C ILE A 86 -3.14 -2.70 -22.72
N THR A 87 -3.68 -1.84 -23.58
CA THR A 87 -3.55 -1.94 -25.04
C THR A 87 -2.09 -1.82 -25.47
N LEU A 88 -1.34 -0.85 -24.93
CA LEU A 88 0.09 -0.70 -25.21
C LEU A 88 0.89 -1.91 -24.70
N ALA A 89 0.56 -2.43 -23.53
CA ALA A 89 1.19 -3.63 -22.99
C ALA A 89 1.05 -4.82 -23.93
N THR A 90 -0.15 -5.01 -24.48
CA THR A 90 -0.45 -6.09 -25.42
C THR A 90 0.29 -5.91 -26.75
N LYS A 91 0.30 -4.67 -27.27
CA LYS A 91 0.94 -4.28 -28.53
C LYS A 91 2.46 -4.48 -28.48
N TYR A 92 3.09 -3.99 -27.42
CA TYR A 92 4.56 -3.99 -27.28
C TYR A 92 5.07 -5.07 -26.33
N LYS A 93 4.23 -6.03 -25.94
CA LYS A 93 4.59 -7.18 -25.08
C LYS A 93 5.25 -6.75 -23.77
N PHE A 94 4.69 -5.73 -23.12
CA PHE A 94 5.11 -5.32 -21.79
C PHE A 94 4.53 -6.27 -20.73
N LYS A 95 5.28 -6.49 -19.65
CA LYS A 95 4.81 -7.30 -18.51
C LYS A 95 3.83 -6.51 -17.65
N LEU A 96 2.53 -6.77 -17.81
CA LEU A 96 1.47 -6.11 -17.03
C LEU A 96 1.58 -6.34 -15.53
N SER A 97 2.13 -7.46 -15.07
CA SER A 97 2.30 -7.73 -13.64
C SER A 97 3.15 -6.68 -12.92
N ARG A 98 4.07 -5.99 -13.60
CA ARG A 98 4.85 -4.87 -13.03
C ARG A 98 3.98 -3.67 -12.64
N PHE A 99 2.75 -3.59 -13.14
CA PHE A 99 1.82 -2.50 -12.86
C PHE A 99 0.90 -2.79 -11.68
N ASN A 100 0.93 -3.99 -11.07
CA ASN A 100 0.05 -4.32 -9.95
C ASN A 100 0.13 -3.27 -8.84
N LYS A 101 1.36 -2.93 -8.44
CA LYS A 101 1.64 -1.99 -7.35
C LYS A 101 1.28 -0.55 -7.73
N TRP A 102 1.60 -0.14 -8.96
CA TRP A 102 1.14 1.15 -9.51
C TRP A 102 -0.39 1.26 -9.55
N PHE A 103 -1.06 0.20 -9.99
CA PHE A 103 -2.52 0.15 -10.10
C PHE A 103 -3.18 0.26 -8.73
N ALA A 104 -2.60 -0.34 -7.69
CA ALA A 104 -3.04 -0.16 -6.32
C ALA A 104 -3.04 1.31 -5.88
N PHE A 105 -1.94 2.01 -6.16
CA PHE A 105 -1.82 3.43 -5.89
C PHE A 105 -2.87 4.23 -6.68
N TRP A 106 -3.00 4.01 -7.99
CA TRP A 106 -3.99 4.68 -8.84
C TRP A 106 -5.43 4.43 -8.35
N LEU A 107 -5.75 3.20 -7.97
CA LEU A 107 -7.07 2.81 -7.48
C LEU A 107 -7.39 3.52 -6.15
N SER A 108 -6.40 3.62 -5.26
CA SER A 108 -6.57 4.23 -3.92
C SER A 108 -6.91 5.72 -3.96
N VAL A 109 -6.57 6.41 -5.06
CA VAL A 109 -6.89 7.84 -5.26
C VAL A 109 -8.20 8.05 -6.01
N GLN A 110 -8.83 7.00 -6.56
CA GLN A 110 -10.14 7.11 -7.20
C GLN A 110 -11.24 7.41 -6.17
N ASN A 111 -12.26 8.17 -6.57
CA ASN A 111 -13.40 8.45 -5.71
C ASN A 111 -14.43 7.32 -5.73
N LEU A 112 -14.13 6.22 -5.05
CA LEU A 112 -14.95 5.01 -5.05
C LEU A 112 -16.32 5.16 -4.39
N SER A 113 -16.61 6.25 -3.67
CA SER A 113 -17.93 6.49 -3.08
C SER A 113 -18.97 6.98 -4.09
N ASN A 114 -18.53 7.57 -5.21
CA ASN A 114 -19.39 8.22 -6.20
C ASN A 114 -19.25 7.61 -7.60
N VAL A 115 -18.83 6.35 -7.72
CA VAL A 115 -18.69 5.66 -9.01
C VAL A 115 -20.02 5.05 -9.47
N SER A 116 -20.28 5.11 -10.77
CA SER A 116 -21.47 4.47 -11.34
C SER A 116 -21.35 2.94 -11.30
N PRO A 117 -22.46 2.18 -11.29
CA PRO A 117 -22.40 0.71 -11.36
C PRO A 117 -21.62 0.18 -12.57
N ALA A 118 -21.71 0.84 -13.73
CA ALA A 118 -20.94 0.47 -14.91
C ALA A 118 -19.43 0.67 -14.70
N THR A 119 -19.05 1.72 -13.99
CA THR A 119 -17.66 2.00 -13.59
C THR A 119 -17.14 0.94 -12.63
N ILE A 120 -17.94 0.51 -11.65
CA ILE A 120 -17.58 -0.55 -10.69
C ILE A 120 -17.25 -1.86 -11.43
N VAL A 121 -18.07 -2.24 -12.42
CA VAL A 121 -17.81 -3.44 -13.24
C VAL A 121 -16.48 -3.33 -13.99
N GLN A 122 -16.19 -2.18 -14.59
CA GLN A 122 -14.91 -1.94 -15.27
C GLN A 122 -13.73 -2.02 -14.30
N LEU A 123 -13.85 -1.42 -13.11
CA LEU A 123 -12.81 -1.50 -12.07
C LEU A 123 -12.57 -2.96 -11.64
N GLY A 124 -13.62 -3.78 -11.55
CA GLY A 124 -13.49 -5.21 -11.23
C GLY A 124 -12.69 -5.98 -12.28
N GLN A 125 -12.93 -5.70 -13.57
CA GLN A 125 -12.16 -6.28 -14.67
C GLN A 125 -10.70 -5.82 -14.62
N LEU A 126 -10.44 -4.54 -14.33
CA LEU A 126 -9.08 -4.03 -14.19
C LEU A 126 -8.35 -4.69 -13.02
N CYS A 127 -9.01 -4.89 -11.87
CA CYS A 127 -8.40 -5.59 -10.74
C CYS A 127 -8.00 -7.02 -11.10
N GLN A 128 -8.78 -7.73 -11.92
CA GLN A 128 -8.41 -9.05 -12.42
C GLN A 128 -7.21 -8.99 -13.38
N ILE A 129 -7.21 -8.05 -14.33
CA ILE A 129 -6.13 -7.88 -15.32
C ILE A 129 -4.78 -7.55 -14.65
N PHE A 130 -4.80 -6.73 -13.60
CA PHE A 130 -3.60 -6.37 -12.85
C PHE A 130 -3.30 -7.33 -11.69
N GLU A 131 -4.07 -8.41 -11.50
CA GLU A 131 -3.90 -9.38 -10.41
C GLU A 131 -3.97 -8.74 -9.00
N HIS A 132 -4.82 -7.72 -8.84
CA HIS A 132 -4.92 -6.92 -7.63
C HIS A 132 -6.06 -7.41 -6.73
N GLU A 133 -5.80 -8.48 -5.97
CA GLU A 133 -6.80 -9.20 -5.16
C GLU A 133 -7.55 -8.32 -4.16
N ILE A 134 -6.84 -7.47 -3.41
CA ILE A 134 -7.48 -6.63 -2.37
C ILE A 134 -8.42 -5.60 -3.01
N GLY A 135 -8.02 -5.01 -4.13
CA GLY A 135 -8.89 -4.09 -4.88
C GLY A 135 -10.11 -4.79 -5.46
N ALA A 136 -9.96 -6.04 -5.91
CA ALA A 136 -11.10 -6.85 -6.36
C ALA A 136 -12.10 -7.10 -5.21
N GLU A 137 -11.61 -7.35 -3.99
CA GLU A 137 -12.43 -7.48 -2.78
C GLU A 137 -13.21 -6.19 -2.49
N CYS A 138 -12.54 -5.03 -2.49
CA CYS A 138 -13.18 -3.72 -2.31
C CYS A 138 -14.26 -3.47 -3.37
N VAL A 139 -13.94 -3.70 -4.65
CA VAL A 139 -14.88 -3.50 -5.76
C VAL A 139 -16.09 -4.44 -5.67
N ALA A 140 -15.89 -5.70 -5.25
CA ALA A 140 -16.98 -6.66 -5.06
C ALA A 140 -17.96 -6.22 -3.95
N VAL A 141 -17.44 -5.62 -2.87
CA VAL A 141 -18.28 -5.04 -1.80
C VAL A 141 -19.08 -3.85 -2.34
N LEU A 142 -18.46 -2.93 -3.09
CA LEU A 142 -19.17 -1.80 -3.72
C LEU A 142 -20.23 -2.25 -4.74
N ALA A 143 -19.96 -3.34 -5.45
CA ALA A 143 -20.90 -3.93 -6.39
C ALA A 143 -22.10 -4.62 -5.71
N GLY A 144 -22.07 -4.82 -4.39
CA GLY A 144 -23.06 -5.59 -3.65
C GLY A 144 -23.04 -7.09 -3.98
N THR A 145 -21.93 -7.60 -4.53
CA THR A 145 -21.77 -9.01 -4.93
C THR A 145 -20.97 -9.84 -3.92
N ALA A 146 -20.42 -9.20 -2.88
CA ALA A 146 -19.67 -9.88 -1.84
C ALA A 146 -20.57 -10.74 -0.93
N ASN A 147 -20.19 -11.99 -0.72
CA ASN A 147 -20.90 -12.94 0.14
C ASN A 147 -20.52 -12.71 1.62
N ASN A 148 -21.39 -12.05 2.38
CA ASN A 148 -21.51 -12.13 3.85
C ASN A 148 -20.33 -11.73 4.76
N ARG A 149 -19.20 -11.25 4.24
CA ARG A 149 -18.20 -10.51 5.04
C ARG A 149 -18.10 -9.09 4.50
N GLN A 150 -18.89 -8.19 5.07
CA GLN A 150 -18.77 -6.78 4.75
C GLN A 150 -17.44 -6.29 5.31
N LEU A 151 -16.44 -6.09 4.45
CA LEU A 151 -15.36 -5.16 4.76
C LEU A 151 -16.01 -3.86 5.23
N PRO A 152 -15.51 -3.22 6.31
CA PRO A 152 -16.00 -1.91 6.68
C PRO A 152 -15.94 -0.96 5.49
N HIS A 153 -16.91 -0.06 5.44
CA HIS A 153 -17.03 0.92 4.36
C HIS A 153 -15.72 1.72 4.18
N ALA A 154 -15.06 2.08 5.27
CA ALA A 154 -13.73 2.73 5.27
C ALA A 154 -12.65 1.96 4.48
N LEU A 155 -12.57 0.63 4.63
CA LEU A 155 -11.59 -0.20 3.89
C LEU A 155 -11.97 -0.39 2.42
N THR A 156 -13.25 -0.28 2.12
CA THR A 156 -13.79 -0.47 0.78
C THR A 156 -13.57 0.77 -0.08
N LEU A 157 -13.79 1.96 0.49
CA LEU A 157 -13.65 3.23 -0.22
C LEU A 157 -12.19 3.63 -0.49
N TYR A 158 -11.27 3.16 0.35
CA TYR A 158 -9.86 3.52 0.28
C TYR A 158 -9.00 2.26 0.33
N PRO A 159 -8.86 1.56 -0.81
CA PRO A 159 -8.02 0.37 -0.90
C PRO A 159 -6.60 0.64 -0.37
N PRO A 160 -5.94 -0.37 0.21
CA PRO A 160 -4.56 -0.21 0.66
C PRO A 160 -3.64 0.03 -0.51
N VAL A 161 -2.49 0.60 -0.20
CA VAL A 161 -1.39 0.78 -1.16
C VAL A 161 -0.20 -0.05 -0.72
N PRO A 162 0.68 -0.46 -1.64
CA PRO A 162 1.92 -1.10 -1.29
C PRO A 162 2.79 -0.17 -0.45
N ASP A 163 3.58 -0.74 0.45
CA ASP A 163 4.54 0.01 1.26
C ASP A 163 5.82 -0.80 1.49
N THR A 164 6.85 -0.09 1.91
CA THR A 164 8.14 -0.66 2.30
C THR A 164 8.03 -1.41 3.63
N THR A 165 8.83 -2.47 3.81
CA THR A 165 9.07 -3.03 5.15
C THR A 165 9.92 -2.06 5.98
N LEU A 166 10.00 -2.29 7.29
CA LEU A 166 10.92 -1.55 8.15
C LEU A 166 12.38 -1.69 7.69
N LEU A 167 12.80 -2.86 7.21
CA LEU A 167 14.15 -3.07 6.67
C LEU A 167 14.35 -2.34 5.35
N GLN A 168 13.38 -2.42 4.43
CA GLN A 168 13.42 -1.68 3.17
C GLN A 168 13.57 -0.19 3.44
N TYR A 169 12.72 0.36 4.31
CA TYR A 169 12.77 1.76 4.74
C TYR A 169 14.09 2.13 5.42
N SER A 170 14.61 1.27 6.29
CA SER A 170 15.92 1.46 6.93
C SER A 170 17.05 1.45 5.90
N GLY A 171 17.01 0.56 4.91
CA GLY A 171 17.94 0.55 3.79
C GLY A 171 17.90 1.84 2.99
N GLU A 172 16.71 2.38 2.72
CA GLU A 172 16.60 3.69 2.04
C GLU A 172 17.22 4.83 2.85
N LEU A 173 17.01 4.85 4.16
CA LEU A 173 17.55 5.88 5.05
C LEU A 173 19.07 5.77 5.25
N TYR A 174 19.58 4.56 5.49
CA TYR A 174 20.97 4.35 5.91
C TYR A 174 21.91 4.02 4.76
N LEU A 175 21.42 3.35 3.71
CA LEU A 175 22.23 2.93 2.56
C LEU A 175 21.99 3.80 1.33
N PHE A 176 21.08 4.78 1.41
CA PHE A 176 20.65 5.62 0.28
C PHE A 176 20.23 4.79 -0.95
N SER A 177 19.82 3.54 -0.74
CA SER A 177 19.20 2.71 -1.77
C SER A 177 17.77 3.18 -2.02
N SER A 178 17.24 3.02 -3.23
CA SER A 178 15.81 3.22 -3.48
C SER A 178 15.18 1.86 -3.74
N VAL A 179 14.13 1.50 -3.00
CA VAL A 179 13.38 0.26 -3.25
C VAL A 179 12.32 0.55 -4.32
N PRO A 180 12.29 -0.20 -5.43
CA PRO A 180 11.24 -0.03 -6.43
C PRO A 180 9.85 -0.40 -5.87
N PRO A 181 8.76 0.31 -6.21
CA PRO A 181 7.40 -0.01 -5.78
C PRO A 181 6.96 -1.44 -6.10
N GLU A 182 7.48 -2.03 -7.18
CA GLU A 182 7.25 -3.44 -7.52
C GLU A 182 7.77 -4.42 -6.46
N ASP A 183 8.77 -4.01 -5.68
CA ASP A 183 9.42 -4.82 -4.65
C ASP A 183 8.87 -4.54 -3.24
N TYR A 184 7.87 -3.66 -3.11
CA TYR A 184 7.22 -3.36 -1.83
C TYR A 184 6.52 -4.61 -1.29
N ALA A 185 7.00 -5.11 -0.14
CA ALA A 185 6.56 -6.38 0.40
C ALA A 185 5.30 -6.28 1.26
N THR A 186 4.94 -5.09 1.75
CA THR A 186 3.80 -4.91 2.66
C THR A 186 2.69 -4.08 2.02
N TRP A 187 1.53 -4.08 2.69
CA TRP A 187 0.41 -3.20 2.39
C TRP A 187 0.27 -2.20 3.53
N ALA A 188 0.00 -0.95 3.19
CA ALA A 188 -0.28 0.12 4.14
C ALA A 188 -1.60 0.83 3.81
N PHE A 189 -2.04 1.65 4.75
CA PHE A 189 -3.15 2.57 4.55
C PHE A 189 -2.80 3.59 3.46
N SER A 190 -3.72 3.78 2.51
CA SER A 190 -3.55 4.81 1.47
C SER A 190 -3.49 6.21 2.07
N PRO A 191 -2.84 7.18 1.40
CA PRO A 191 -2.81 8.57 1.87
C PRO A 191 -4.20 9.16 2.11
N ARG A 192 -5.18 8.84 1.25
CA ARG A 192 -6.57 9.28 1.42
C ARG A 192 -7.27 8.62 2.60
N PHE A 193 -6.98 7.34 2.89
CA PHE A 193 -7.44 6.71 4.13
C PHE A 193 -6.86 7.44 5.34
N LYS A 194 -5.53 7.65 5.36
CA LYS A 194 -4.84 8.33 6.46
C LYS A 194 -5.36 9.75 6.69
N ALA A 195 -5.71 10.46 5.63
CA ALA A 195 -6.27 11.80 5.72
C ALA A 195 -7.66 11.84 6.40
N VAL A 196 -8.44 10.75 6.36
CA VAL A 196 -9.80 10.70 6.92
C VAL A 196 -9.87 9.95 8.24
N TRP A 197 -9.19 8.80 8.37
CA TRP A 197 -9.25 7.92 9.55
C TRP A 197 -7.91 7.82 10.31
N GLY A 198 -6.84 8.49 9.84
CA GLY A 198 -5.51 8.35 10.42
C GLY A 198 -4.89 6.97 10.18
N SER A 199 -4.09 6.49 11.12
CA SER A 199 -3.52 5.13 11.12
C SER A 199 -3.99 4.38 12.38
N PRO A 200 -5.13 3.67 12.32
CA PRO A 200 -5.73 2.99 13.48
C PRO A 200 -4.83 1.97 14.16
N THR A 201 -3.94 1.34 13.39
CA THR A 201 -2.92 0.38 13.82
C THR A 201 -1.61 0.69 13.10
N ALA A 202 -0.51 0.08 13.54
CA ALA A 202 0.78 0.18 12.86
C ALA A 202 0.74 -0.46 11.46
N ALA A 203 0.19 -1.67 11.34
CA ALA A 203 0.09 -2.42 10.09
C ALA A 203 -1.34 -2.47 9.56
N TYR A 204 -1.51 -2.33 8.24
CA TYR A 204 -2.82 -2.47 7.58
C TYR A 204 -3.42 -3.88 7.74
N SER A 205 -2.58 -4.91 7.64
CA SER A 205 -2.96 -6.31 7.81
C SER A 205 -3.63 -6.55 9.16
N ASP A 206 -3.06 -6.02 10.24
CA ASP A 206 -3.62 -6.09 11.58
C ASP A 206 -5.01 -5.45 11.67
N PHE A 207 -5.17 -4.26 11.10
CA PHE A 207 -6.46 -3.59 11.07
C PHE A 207 -7.47 -4.37 10.24
N LYS A 208 -7.11 -4.84 9.04
CA LYS A 208 -7.97 -5.67 8.20
C LYS A 208 -8.41 -6.92 8.96
N ARG A 209 -7.48 -7.64 9.58
CA ARG A 209 -7.73 -8.86 10.36
C ARG A 209 -8.65 -8.58 11.56
N LEU A 210 -8.47 -7.44 12.21
CA LEU A 210 -9.32 -6.98 13.30
C LEU A 210 -10.76 -6.75 12.84
N VAL A 211 -10.96 -5.88 11.85
CA VAL A 211 -12.30 -5.44 11.43
C VAL A 211 -13.06 -6.49 10.61
N THR A 212 -12.37 -7.52 10.12
CA THR A 212 -12.98 -8.69 9.47
C THR A 212 -13.21 -9.86 10.44
N THR A 213 -12.85 -9.71 11.71
CA THR A 213 -13.11 -10.75 12.72
C THR A 213 -14.61 -10.91 12.91
N ALA A 214 -15.11 -12.14 12.77
CA ALA A 214 -16.53 -12.42 12.87
C ALA A 214 -17.06 -12.30 14.31
N PHE A 215 -18.19 -11.62 14.47
CA PHE A 215 -18.96 -11.54 15.71
C PHE A 215 -20.46 -11.44 15.39
N ASN A 216 -21.31 -11.63 16.39
CA ASN A 216 -22.76 -11.50 16.23
C ASN A 216 -23.21 -10.04 16.48
N PRO A 217 -23.69 -9.29 15.47
CA PRO A 217 -24.07 -7.88 15.66
C PRO A 217 -25.19 -7.66 16.69
N VAL A 218 -25.98 -8.70 16.98
CA VAL A 218 -27.10 -8.66 17.93
C VAL A 218 -26.62 -8.50 19.39
N THR A 219 -25.34 -8.77 19.68
CA THR A 219 -24.74 -8.57 21.00
C THR A 219 -24.21 -7.15 21.22
N LEU A 220 -24.20 -6.30 20.19
CA LEU A 220 -23.62 -4.97 20.29
C LEU A 220 -24.54 -3.98 21.02
N PRO A 221 -23.99 -3.13 21.91
CA PRO A 221 -24.73 -1.98 22.44
C PRO A 221 -25.05 -0.98 21.33
N LYS A 222 -26.19 -0.28 21.48
CA LYS A 222 -26.63 0.75 20.55
C LYS A 222 -26.16 2.12 21.03
N TYR A 223 -25.13 2.68 20.39
CA TYR A 223 -24.74 4.07 20.57
C TYR A 223 -25.46 4.94 19.54
N LYS A 224 -25.82 6.17 19.94
CA LYS A 224 -26.50 7.13 19.05
C LYS A 224 -25.53 8.05 18.33
N THR A 225 -24.39 8.35 18.94
CA THR A 225 -23.42 9.34 18.46
C THR A 225 -22.00 8.86 18.72
N PHE A 226 -21.06 9.33 17.91
CA PHE A 226 -19.64 9.04 18.06
C PHE A 226 -19.08 9.56 19.41
N ASP A 227 -19.51 10.75 19.85
CA ASP A 227 -19.11 11.34 21.14
C ASP A 227 -19.39 10.43 22.36
N ALA A 228 -20.38 9.53 22.25
CA ALA A 228 -20.65 8.57 23.31
C ALA A 228 -19.44 7.65 23.58
N LEU A 229 -18.63 7.35 22.56
CA LEU A 229 -17.41 6.54 22.69
C LEU A 229 -16.26 7.32 23.34
N LEU A 230 -16.26 8.65 23.23
CA LEU A 230 -15.22 9.53 23.77
C LEU A 230 -15.47 9.92 25.24
N SER A 231 -16.70 9.73 25.72
CA SER A 231 -17.18 10.35 26.96
C SER A 231 -16.53 9.86 28.26
N GLN A 232 -15.81 8.72 28.28
CA GLN A 232 -15.14 8.19 29.48
C GLN A 232 -13.84 7.41 29.19
N GLN A 233 -12.93 7.36 30.17
CA GLN A 233 -11.70 6.55 30.08
C GLN A 233 -11.98 5.04 30.10
N SER A 234 -13.05 4.55 30.73
CA SER A 234 -13.39 3.12 30.85
C SER A 234 -14.45 2.66 29.84
N THR A 235 -14.68 3.42 28.77
CA THR A 235 -15.76 3.15 27.80
C THR A 235 -15.62 1.79 27.11
N PHE A 236 -14.38 1.38 26.77
CA PHE A 236 -14.16 0.05 26.18
C PHE A 236 -14.47 -1.10 27.16
N LEU A 237 -14.09 -0.97 28.44
CA LEU A 237 -14.42 -1.98 29.45
C LEU A 237 -15.94 -2.06 29.67
N ASN A 238 -16.62 -0.92 29.71
CA ASN A 238 -18.08 -0.85 29.81
C ASN A 238 -18.76 -1.46 28.59
N PHE A 239 -18.21 -1.24 27.40
CA PHE A 239 -18.64 -1.90 26.17
C PHE A 239 -18.51 -3.42 26.30
N CYS A 240 -17.35 -3.94 26.70
CA CYS A 240 -17.11 -5.37 26.88
C CYS A 240 -18.12 -6.02 27.85
N LYS A 241 -18.32 -5.40 29.03
CA LYS A 241 -19.29 -5.86 30.03
C LYS A 241 -20.72 -5.86 29.50
N THR A 242 -21.08 -4.83 28.73
CA THR A 242 -22.41 -4.71 28.14
C THR A 242 -22.65 -5.78 27.09
N VAL A 243 -21.68 -6.03 26.21
CA VAL A 243 -21.75 -7.09 25.20
C VAL A 243 -21.91 -8.47 25.86
N ASP A 244 -21.13 -8.77 26.90
CA ASP A 244 -21.26 -10.03 27.64
C ASP A 244 -22.63 -10.17 28.31
N SER A 245 -23.17 -9.09 28.89
CA SER A 245 -24.50 -9.07 29.48
C SER A 245 -25.58 -9.35 28.43
N ILE A 246 -25.51 -8.73 27.25
CA ILE A 246 -26.46 -8.94 26.16
C ILE A 246 -26.35 -10.38 25.63
N ALA A 247 -25.12 -10.89 25.45
CA ALA A 247 -24.89 -12.26 25.01
C ALA A 247 -25.52 -13.26 25.98
N ALA A 248 -25.31 -13.07 27.30
CA ALA A 248 -25.93 -13.91 28.33
C ALA A 248 -27.47 -13.82 28.31
N GLN A 249 -28.04 -12.62 28.20
CA GLN A 249 -29.51 -12.43 28.12
C GLN A 249 -30.13 -13.12 26.90
N LYS A 250 -29.40 -13.18 25.78
CA LYS A 250 -29.84 -13.78 24.52
C LYS A 250 -29.41 -15.23 24.35
N ASN A 251 -28.79 -15.84 25.37
CA ASN A 251 -28.25 -17.19 25.32
C ASN A 251 -27.27 -17.42 24.13
N LEU A 252 -26.40 -16.44 23.89
CA LEU A 252 -25.36 -16.47 22.86
C LEU A 252 -23.99 -16.78 23.49
N GLY A 253 -23.08 -17.34 22.70
CA GLY A 253 -21.70 -17.58 23.13
C GLY A 253 -20.97 -16.27 23.46
N ALA A 254 -20.08 -16.32 24.46
CA ALA A 254 -19.23 -15.19 24.80
C ALA A 254 -18.23 -14.90 23.67
N LEU A 255 -17.99 -13.61 23.40
CA LEU A 255 -17.02 -13.20 22.38
C LEU A 255 -15.59 -13.34 22.91
N SER A 256 -14.69 -13.81 22.05
CA SER A 256 -13.24 -13.78 22.31
C SER A 256 -12.72 -12.34 22.36
N ARG A 257 -11.48 -12.16 22.82
CA ARG A 257 -10.83 -10.84 22.86
C ARG A 257 -10.83 -10.18 21.48
N ARG A 258 -10.33 -10.90 20.48
CA ARG A 258 -10.26 -10.41 19.10
C ARG A 258 -11.63 -10.04 18.53
N ALA A 259 -12.65 -10.86 18.77
CA ALA A 259 -14.01 -10.58 18.31
C ALA A 259 -14.62 -9.35 18.98
N MET A 260 -14.37 -9.15 20.28
CA MET A 260 -14.82 -7.97 21.02
C MET A 260 -14.13 -6.69 20.55
N GLU A 261 -12.82 -6.77 20.31
CA GLU A 261 -12.03 -5.66 19.81
C GLU A 261 -12.38 -5.31 18.36
N GLY A 262 -12.64 -6.32 17.51
CA GLY A 262 -13.15 -6.13 16.16
C GLY A 262 -14.52 -5.47 16.16
N ALA A 263 -15.42 -5.91 17.04
CA ALA A 263 -16.72 -5.29 17.25
C ALA A 263 -16.62 -3.82 17.67
N TRP A 264 -15.72 -3.50 18.60
CA TRP A 264 -15.46 -2.12 19.01
C TRP A 264 -14.98 -1.26 17.85
N ALA A 265 -14.04 -1.77 17.04
CA ALA A 265 -13.54 -1.07 15.87
C ALA A 265 -14.63 -0.81 14.83
N CYS A 266 -15.46 -1.81 14.52
CA CYS A 266 -16.57 -1.64 13.58
C CYS A 266 -17.59 -0.60 14.07
N VAL A 267 -17.97 -0.65 15.36
CA VAL A 267 -18.89 0.35 15.95
C VAL A 267 -18.29 1.76 15.87
N ALA A 268 -17.00 1.91 16.16
CA ALA A 268 -16.33 3.20 16.08
C ALA A 268 -16.34 3.76 14.66
N LEU A 269 -16.00 2.94 13.66
CA LEU A 269 -16.01 3.33 12.25
C LEU A 269 -17.42 3.66 11.77
N ASP A 270 -18.41 2.84 12.09
CA ASP A 270 -19.80 3.07 11.67
C ASP A 270 -20.34 4.38 12.26
N LEU A 271 -20.08 4.68 13.53
CA LEU A 271 -20.50 5.93 14.15
C LEU A 271 -19.74 7.13 13.59
N TYR A 272 -18.46 6.96 13.26
CA TYR A 272 -17.64 8.01 12.66
C TYR A 272 -18.14 8.37 11.25
N ASP A 273 -18.38 7.36 10.41
CA ASP A 273 -18.89 7.54 9.05
C ASP A 273 -20.29 8.19 9.02
N ASN A 274 -21.08 8.00 10.08
CA ASN A 274 -22.40 8.61 10.25
C ASN A 274 -22.38 9.94 11.03
N SER A 275 -21.22 10.39 11.49
CA SER A 275 -21.08 11.64 12.25
C SER A 275 -21.04 12.85 11.32
N SER A 276 -21.67 13.95 11.72
CA SER A 276 -21.55 15.24 11.03
C SER A 276 -20.19 15.92 11.26
N THR A 277 -19.47 15.52 12.30
CA THR A 277 -18.14 16.04 12.66
C THR A 277 -17.11 14.93 12.54
N LEU A 278 -16.16 15.12 11.63
CA LEU A 278 -15.01 14.23 11.44
C LEU A 278 -13.92 14.63 12.43
N ASP A 279 -13.88 13.98 13.59
CA ASP A 279 -12.80 14.11 14.58
C ASP A 279 -11.86 12.91 14.50
N ALA A 280 -10.88 12.98 13.58
CA ALA A 280 -9.89 11.92 13.40
C ALA A 280 -9.04 11.68 14.66
N GLU A 281 -8.80 12.73 15.47
CA GLU A 281 -8.10 12.61 16.75
C GLU A 281 -8.95 11.84 17.76
N GLY A 282 -10.25 12.10 17.80
CA GLY A 282 -11.23 11.32 18.55
C GLY A 282 -11.23 9.84 18.15
N LEU A 283 -11.23 9.54 16.84
CA LEU A 283 -11.15 8.16 16.36
C LEU A 283 -9.86 7.46 16.79
N HIS A 284 -8.74 8.17 16.74
CA HIS A 284 -7.47 7.65 17.25
C HIS A 284 -7.56 7.34 18.74
N LYS A 285 -8.10 8.25 19.56
CA LYS A 285 -8.31 8.02 21.00
C LYS A 285 -9.20 6.81 21.27
N VAL A 286 -10.27 6.61 20.50
CA VAL A 286 -11.17 5.44 20.63
C VAL A 286 -10.42 4.13 20.35
N PHE A 287 -9.54 4.14 19.36
CA PHE A 287 -8.67 3.00 19.07
C PHE A 287 -7.64 2.78 20.19
N GLU A 288 -6.92 3.82 20.62
CA GLU A 288 -5.93 3.76 21.72
C GLU A 288 -6.50 3.24 23.04
N MET A 289 -7.76 3.57 23.37
CA MET A 289 -8.45 3.04 24.57
C MET A 289 -8.48 1.50 24.61
N ARG A 290 -8.42 0.85 23.45
CA ARG A 290 -8.37 -0.61 23.30
C ARG A 290 -6.95 -1.14 23.19
N PHE A 291 -6.05 -0.45 22.48
CA PHE A 291 -4.74 -0.97 22.12
C PHE A 291 -3.66 -0.81 23.20
N HIS A 292 -3.89 0.01 24.23
CA HIS A 292 -2.97 0.12 25.36
C HIS A 292 -3.40 -0.76 26.54
N PRO A 293 -2.49 -1.60 27.08
CA PRO A 293 -2.80 -2.45 28.22
C PRO A 293 -3.08 -1.60 29.45
N ARG A 294 -4.36 -1.43 29.79
CA ARG A 294 -4.78 -0.84 31.06
C ARG A 294 -5.04 -1.97 32.04
N GLY A 295 -4.53 -1.83 33.26
CA GLY A 295 -4.64 -2.88 34.29
C GLY A 295 -6.05 -3.42 34.47
N GLU A 296 -7.07 -2.55 34.43
CA GLU A 296 -8.48 -2.97 34.55
C GLU A 296 -9.00 -3.79 33.36
N ILE A 297 -8.54 -3.49 32.13
CA ILE A 297 -8.94 -4.21 30.92
C ILE A 297 -8.30 -5.60 30.93
N GLU A 298 -7.01 -5.68 31.29
CA GLU A 298 -6.30 -6.96 31.37
C GLU A 298 -6.87 -7.85 32.48
N GLN A 299 -7.18 -7.30 33.65
CA GLN A 299 -7.88 -8.04 34.73
C GLN A 299 -9.24 -8.59 34.28
N TYR A 300 -9.99 -7.83 33.47
CA TYR A 300 -11.24 -8.30 32.89
C TYR A 300 -11.02 -9.51 31.97
N TRP A 301 -9.99 -9.47 31.11
CA TRP A 301 -9.67 -10.58 30.22
C TRP A 301 -9.18 -11.81 30.98
N GLU A 302 -8.31 -11.65 31.98
CA GLU A 302 -7.87 -12.74 32.86
C GLU A 302 -9.06 -13.44 33.53
N HIS A 303 -9.97 -12.65 34.12
CA HIS A 303 -11.17 -13.19 34.75
C HIS A 303 -12.08 -13.93 33.75
N LYS A 304 -12.28 -13.34 32.57
CA LYS A 304 -13.12 -13.94 31.51
C LYS A 304 -12.50 -15.24 30.99
N CYS A 305 -11.21 -15.27 30.72
CA CYS A 305 -10.51 -16.48 30.30
C CYS A 305 -10.62 -17.58 31.35
N ALA A 306 -10.41 -17.27 32.64
CA ALA A 306 -10.61 -18.23 33.72
C ALA A 306 -12.04 -18.78 33.79
N LYS A 307 -13.05 -17.93 33.59
CA LYS A 307 -14.47 -18.32 33.61
C LYS A 307 -14.84 -19.28 32.48
N PHE A 308 -14.29 -19.08 31.29
CA PHE A 308 -14.62 -19.87 30.10
C PHE A 308 -13.60 -20.98 29.81
N GLY A 309 -12.56 -21.13 30.63
CA GLY A 309 -11.48 -22.09 30.42
C GLY A 309 -10.65 -21.78 29.17
N TRP A 310 -10.57 -20.52 28.76
CA TRP A 310 -9.75 -20.09 27.64
C TRP A 310 -8.32 -19.88 28.09
N ASP A 311 -7.36 -20.27 27.25
CA ASP A 311 -5.95 -20.00 27.51
C ASP A 311 -5.66 -18.50 27.30
N ILE A 312 -5.17 -17.83 28.34
CA ILE A 312 -4.78 -16.41 28.31
C ILE A 312 -3.65 -16.18 27.29
N LYS A 313 -2.82 -17.21 27.03
CA LYS A 313 -1.71 -17.16 26.09
C LYS A 313 -2.02 -17.75 24.71
N GLY A 314 -3.22 -18.31 24.53
CA GLY A 314 -3.55 -19.11 23.34
C GLY A 314 -4.17 -18.32 22.19
N LYS A 315 -3.39 -18.11 21.14
CA LYS A 315 -3.80 -17.96 19.72
C LYS A 315 -4.43 -16.66 19.20
N ASP A 316 -4.98 -15.77 20.03
CA ASP A 316 -5.59 -14.53 19.50
C ASP A 316 -4.62 -13.33 19.44
N ASN A 317 -3.55 -13.36 20.23
CA ASN A 317 -2.51 -12.31 20.33
C ASN A 317 -1.20 -12.67 19.62
N GLU A 318 -1.13 -13.82 18.95
CA GLU A 318 -0.09 -13.98 17.94
C GLU A 318 -0.37 -12.90 16.89
N CYS A 319 0.52 -11.89 16.82
CA CYS A 319 0.97 -11.46 15.51
C CYS A 319 1.30 -12.79 14.83
N LEU A 320 0.37 -13.26 14.00
CA LEU A 320 0.76 -14.23 13.03
C LEU A 320 1.88 -13.49 12.33
N ASP A 321 3.03 -14.15 12.20
CA ASP A 321 4.00 -13.75 11.20
C ASP A 321 3.19 -13.64 9.92
N ASP A 322 2.72 -12.43 9.62
CA ASP A 322 2.41 -12.06 8.28
C ASP A 322 3.68 -12.53 7.57
N ASN A 323 3.60 -13.38 6.55
CA ASN A 323 4.76 -13.84 5.77
C ASN A 323 5.57 -12.67 5.13
N CYS A 324 5.38 -11.44 5.63
CA CYS A 324 6.29 -10.32 5.74
C CYS A 324 7.39 -10.49 6.79
N GLU A 325 7.48 -11.61 7.54
CA GLU A 325 8.75 -12.02 8.14
C GLU A 325 9.75 -12.11 7.00
N GLU A 326 10.63 -11.11 6.97
CA GLU A 326 11.76 -11.08 6.08
C GLU A 326 12.44 -12.45 6.16
N PRO A 327 12.78 -13.09 5.02
CA PRO A 327 13.62 -14.26 5.08
C PRO A 327 14.80 -13.90 5.98
N ASP A 328 15.07 -14.77 6.96
CA ASP A 328 16.09 -14.64 8.00
C ASP A 328 17.48 -14.64 7.35
N HIS A 329 17.76 -13.62 6.53
CA HIS A 329 19.08 -13.17 6.19
C HIS A 329 19.53 -12.46 7.44
N ARG A 330 19.95 -13.27 8.43
CA ARG A 330 20.91 -12.85 9.42
C ARG A 330 21.84 -11.90 8.70
N MET A 331 21.86 -10.63 9.12
CA MET A 331 22.95 -9.72 8.81
C MET A 331 24.18 -10.58 8.98
N ALA A 332 24.83 -10.96 7.86
CA ALA A 332 25.97 -11.85 7.92
C ALA A 332 26.87 -11.19 8.95
N GLU A 333 27.13 -11.89 10.05
CA GLU A 333 28.10 -11.42 11.01
C GLU A 333 29.33 -11.11 10.15
N PRO A 334 29.88 -9.87 10.23
CA PRO A 334 31.06 -9.55 9.46
C PRO A 334 32.06 -10.66 9.76
N ASP A 335 32.46 -11.42 8.74
CA ASP A 335 33.42 -12.50 8.91
C ASP A 335 34.65 -11.89 9.59
N GLU A 336 34.83 -12.14 10.90
CA GLU A 336 35.93 -11.59 11.70
C GLU A 336 37.28 -12.23 11.35
N ASP A 337 37.33 -13.01 10.25
CA ASP A 337 38.48 -13.81 9.84
C ASP A 337 39.05 -13.42 8.46
N GLU A 338 38.90 -12.17 8.00
CA GLU A 338 39.89 -11.63 7.05
C GLU A 338 41.14 -11.19 7.81
N GLU A 339 41.96 -12.18 8.20
CA GLU A 339 43.37 -11.98 8.49
C GLU A 339 43.98 -11.14 7.36
N MET A 340 44.36 -9.91 7.71
CA MET A 340 45.14 -9.02 6.85
C MET A 340 46.44 -9.72 6.47
N VAL A 341 46.45 -10.38 5.31
CA VAL A 341 47.67 -10.89 4.70
C VAL A 341 48.50 -9.69 4.25
N ASP A 342 49.46 -9.32 5.10
CA ASP A 342 50.56 -8.42 4.77
C ASP A 342 51.24 -8.93 3.50
N THR A 343 50.93 -8.28 2.37
CA THR A 343 51.62 -8.52 1.11
C THR A 343 52.59 -7.37 0.88
N PRO A 344 53.92 -7.56 1.03
CA PRO A 344 54.89 -6.54 0.69
C PRO A 344 55.10 -6.54 -0.82
N GLY A 345 54.52 -5.56 -1.51
CA GLY A 345 54.56 -5.50 -2.97
C GLY A 345 54.52 -4.07 -3.52
N THR A 346 55.69 -3.42 -3.51
CA THR A 346 56.17 -2.46 -4.53
C THR A 346 55.15 -1.47 -5.15
N LEU A 347 55.19 -0.23 -4.70
CA LEU A 347 54.61 0.94 -5.38
C LEU A 347 55.33 1.22 -6.71
N PRO A 348 54.61 1.35 -7.85
CA PRO A 348 55.11 2.09 -9.00
C PRO A 348 54.97 3.60 -8.73
N ARG A 349 56.09 4.31 -8.86
CA ARG A 349 56.16 5.77 -9.01
C ARG A 349 55.45 6.20 -10.31
N GLU A 350 55.08 7.48 -10.34
CA GLU A 350 54.47 8.25 -11.45
C GLU A 350 52.94 8.08 -11.47
N ILE A 351 52.16 9.08 -11.06
CA ILE A 351 51.88 10.32 -11.81
C ILE A 351 51.76 11.50 -10.83
N GLU A 352 52.67 12.47 -10.95
CA GLU A 352 52.50 13.86 -10.52
C GLU A 352 51.94 14.69 -11.68
N ALA A 353 51.32 15.83 -11.35
CA ALA A 353 50.65 16.83 -12.21
C ALA A 353 49.21 16.46 -12.61
N ASP A 354 48.17 17.28 -12.43
CA ASP A 354 48.06 18.71 -12.19
C ASP A 354 46.67 18.98 -11.58
N LEU A 355 46.58 19.62 -10.40
CA LEU A 355 45.36 20.25 -9.90
C LEU A 355 45.73 21.41 -8.97
N ARG A 356 46.29 22.49 -9.54
CA ARG A 356 46.29 23.82 -8.92
C ARG A 356 44.93 24.47 -9.12
N ILE A 357 44.03 24.29 -8.16
CA ILE A 357 42.86 25.16 -7.99
C ILE A 357 43.31 26.34 -7.13
N GLY A 358 43.45 27.50 -7.75
CA GLY A 358 43.67 28.77 -7.06
C GLY A 358 42.37 29.30 -6.46
N PHE A 359 42.30 29.36 -5.14
CA PHE A 359 41.38 30.21 -4.40
C PHE A 359 42.20 31.36 -3.77
N GLY A 360 41.85 32.58 -4.15
CA GLY A 360 42.36 33.87 -3.65
C GLY A 360 41.87 34.93 -4.64
N ASP A 361 41.17 36.00 -4.30
CA ASP A 361 41.02 36.69 -3.02
C ASP A 361 39.62 37.33 -2.94
N LEU A 362 39.04 37.29 -1.73
CA LEU A 362 38.03 38.24 -1.26
C LEU A 362 38.74 39.18 -0.28
N GLY A 363 38.72 40.49 -0.56
CA GLY A 363 39.08 41.49 0.46
C GLY A 363 39.62 42.82 -0.06
N LEU A 364 38.74 43.66 -0.61
CA LEU A 364 38.43 45.04 -0.16
C LEU A 364 37.47 45.74 -1.14
#